data_AF-A0A8I1TGN2-F1
#
_entry.id   AF-A0A8I1TGN2-F1
#
_cell.length_a   1.000
_cell.length_b   1.000
_cell.length_c   1.000
_cell.angle_alpha   90.00
_cell.angle_beta   90.00
_cell.angle_gamma   90.00
#
_symmetry.space_group_name_H-M   'P 1'
#
loop_
_entity.id
_entity.type
_entity.pdbx_description
1 polymer ?
#
loop_
_entity_poly.entity_id
_entity_poly.type
_entity_poly.pdbx_seq_one_letter_code
_entity_poly.pdbx_strand_id
1 'polypeptide(L)' 'MAAVVTKPEAYGRLLRLVEDQGRELNAFLADMQGQMAGDEFDRLREIVARIMGNGHYDALLAIAEEVPALKPAWAGAA' A
#
# COMPACT_ATOMS: atom_id res chain seq x y z
N MET A 1 -11.64 26.04 18.00
CA MET A 1 -11.60 24.60 18.31
C MET A 1 -11.19 23.89 17.05
N ALA A 2 -10.17 23.02 17.09
CA ALA A 2 -9.81 22.21 15.92
C ALA A 2 -10.95 21.26 15.59
N ALA A 3 -11.29 21.10 14.31
CA ALA A 3 -12.29 20.12 13.89
C ALA A 3 -11.81 18.71 14.27
N VAL A 4 -12.70 17.93 14.89
CA VAL A 4 -12.43 16.53 15.23
C VAL A 4 -12.38 15.73 13.93
N VAL A 5 -11.27 15.03 13.69
CA VAL A 5 -11.11 14.15 12.52
C VAL A 5 -12.01 12.94 12.69
N THR A 6 -12.82 12.64 11.67
CA THR A 6 -13.70 11.46 11.68
C THR A 6 -12.93 10.18 11.39
N LYS A 7 -13.46 9.02 11.81
CA LYS A 7 -12.86 7.70 11.54
C LYS A 7 -12.62 7.45 10.04
N PRO A 8 -13.58 7.72 9.13
CA PRO A 8 -13.35 7.58 7.69
C PRO A 8 -12.27 8.51 7.14
N GLU A 9 -12.17 9.75 7.65
CA GLU A 9 -11.11 10.66 7.23
C GLU A 9 -9.73 10.20 7.68
N ALA A 10 -9.60 9.71 8.91
CA ALA A 10 -8.33 9.19 9.43
C ALA A 10 -7.87 7.99 8.61
N TYR A 11 -8.75 7.01 8.37
CA TYR A 11 -8.42 5.84 7.56
C TYR A 11 -8.18 6.19 6.09
N GLY A 12 -8.97 7.09 5.50
CA GLY A 12 -8.73 7.57 4.14
C GLY A 12 -7.42 8.34 3.98
N ARG A 13 -6.91 9.00 5.03
CA ARG A 13 -5.55 9.58 5.03
C ARG A 13 -4.49 8.48 5.09
N LEU A 14 -4.67 7.47 5.93
CA LEU A 14 -3.75 6.33 6.03
C LEU A 14 -3.65 5.54 4.72
N LEU A 15 -4.78 5.27 4.06
CA LEU A 15 -4.81 4.59 2.77
C LEU A 15 -4.01 5.33 1.70
N ARG A 16 -4.14 6.67 1.64
CA ARG A 16 -3.36 7.50 0.71
C ARG A 16 -1.86 7.42 0.99
N LEU A 17 -1.43 7.40 2.25
CA LEU A 17 -0.01 7.23 2.59
C LEU A 17 0.54 5.90 2.09
N VAL A 18 -0.25 4.83 2.21
CA VAL A 18 0.11 3.50 1.72
C VAL A 18 0.18 3.47 0.19
N GLU A 19 -0.77 4.09 -0.50
CA GLU A 19 -0.77 4.22 -1.96
C GLU A 19 0.45 5.00 -2.48
N ASP A 20 0.78 6.12 -1.81
CA ASP A 20 1.94 6.94 -2.17
C ASP A 20 3.25 6.18 -1.94
N GLN A 21 3.38 5.47 -0.81
CA GLN A 21 4.53 4.59 -0.58
C GLN A 21 4.65 3.50 -1.65
N GLY A 22 3.55 2.86 -2.03
CA GLY A 22 3.55 1.85 -3.09
C GLY A 22 3.99 2.43 -4.44
N ARG A 23 3.58 3.67 -4.74
CA ARG A 23 4.01 4.39 -5.95
C ARG A 23 5.51 4.69 -5.93
N GLU A 24 6.04 5.17 -4.80
CA GLU A 24 7.47 5.44 -4.63
C GLU A 24 8.31 4.17 -4.74
N LEU A 25 7.88 3.07 -4.13
CA LEU A 25 8.57 1.78 -4.22
C LEU A 25 8.58 1.23 -5.65
N ASN A 26 7.47 1.37 -6.39
CA ASN A 26 7.42 0.97 -7.79
C ASN A 26 8.31 1.85 -8.68
N ALA A 27 8.35 3.16 -8.44
CA ALA A 27 9.26 4.07 -9.15
C ALA A 27 10.73 3.70 -8.87
N PHE A 28 11.06 3.42 -7.61
CA PHE A 28 12.39 2.94 -7.23
C PHE A 28 12.78 1.64 -7.94
N LEU A 29 11.87 0.66 -8.04
CA LEU A 29 12.13 -0.57 -8.80
C LEU A 29 12.33 -0.29 -10.30
N ALA A 30 11.56 0.61 -10.89
CA ALA A 30 11.72 0.99 -12.28
C ALA A 30 13.08 1.66 -12.54
N ASP A 31 13.53 2.52 -11.61
CA ASP A 31 14.84 3.15 -11.71
C ASP A 31 15.97 2.12 -11.64
N MET A 32 15.88 1.12 -10.76
CA MET A 32 16.92 0.08 -10.62
C MET A 32 16.93 -0.95 -11.75
N GLN A 33 15.86 -1.03 -12.53
CA GLN A 33 15.75 -1.98 -13.63
C GLN A 33 16.82 -1.69 -14.70
N GLY A 34 17.69 -2.68 -14.95
CA GLY A 34 18.80 -2.54 -15.89
C GLY A 34 20.05 -1.84 -15.33
N GLN A 35 20.02 -1.37 -14.08
CA GLN A 35 21.20 -0.87 -13.36
C GLN A 35 21.87 -1.94 -12.49
N MET A 36 21.19 -3.07 -12.28
CA MET A 36 21.64 -4.17 -11.43
C MET A 36 21.68 -5.49 -12.21
N ALA A 37 22.43 -6.47 -11.71
CA ALA A 37 22.35 -7.84 -12.21
C ALA A 37 20.93 -8.40 -12.00
N GLY A 38 20.48 -9.27 -12.89
CA GLY A 38 19.10 -9.75 -12.91
C GLY A 38 18.69 -10.47 -11.61
N ASP A 39 19.57 -11.29 -11.06
CA ASP A 39 19.36 -12.01 -9.80
C ASP A 39 19.32 -11.08 -8.58
N GLU A 40 20.16 -10.05 -8.56
CA GLU A 40 20.13 -9.01 -7.52
C GLU A 40 18.85 -8.17 -7.61
N PHE A 41 18.42 -7.82 -8.83
CA PHE A 41 17.18 -7.09 -9.07
C PHE A 41 15.95 -7.91 -8.68
N ASP A 42 15.93 -9.21 -9.00
CA ASP A 42 14.85 -10.10 -8.60
C ASP A 42 14.72 -10.18 -7.08
N ARG A 43 15.85 -10.30 -6.37
CA ARG A 43 15.86 -10.28 -4.91
C ARG A 43 15.36 -8.94 -4.34
N LEU A 44 15.74 -7.82 -4.96
CA LEU A 44 15.24 -6.49 -4.57
C LEU A 44 13.72 -6.39 -4.76
N ARG A 45 13.20 -6.90 -5.88
CA ARG A 45 11.78 -6.94 -6.20
C ARG A 45 10.99 -7.79 -5.20
N GLU A 46 11.55 -8.93 -4.78
CA GLU A 46 10.95 -9.76 -3.72
C GLU A 46 10.86 -9.02 -2.37
N ILE A 47 11.90 -8.28 -1.99
CA ILE A 47 11.90 -7.49 -0.75
C ILE A 47 10.81 -6.42 -0.81
N VAL A 48 10.73 -5.67 -1.91
CA VAL A 48 9.69 -4.64 -2.11
C VAL A 48 8.30 -5.26 -2.12
N ALA A 49 8.11 -6.42 -2.76
CA ALA A 49 6.85 -7.14 -2.74
C ALA A 49 6.43 -7.56 -1.33
N ARG A 50 7.36 -7.96 -0.45
CA ARG A 50 7.06 -8.28 0.96
C ARG A 50 6.64 -7.05 1.76
N ILE A 51 7.28 -5.90 1.52
CA ILE A 51 6.91 -4.62 2.12
C ILE A 51 5.46 -4.25 1.73
N MET A 52 5.14 -4.29 0.42
CA MET A 52 3.82 -3.88 -0.07
C MET A 52 2.71 -4.91 0.19
N GLY A 53 2.99 -6.19 -0.05
CA GLY A 53 1.99 -7.26 -0.06
C GLY A 53 1.67 -7.78 1.33
N ASN A 54 2.67 -8.22 2.09
CA ASN A 54 2.44 -8.84 3.40
C ASN A 54 2.25 -7.80 4.51
N GLY A 55 2.85 -6.61 4.38
CA GLY A 55 2.77 -5.58 5.42
C GLY A 55 1.39 -4.92 5.52
N HIS A 56 0.69 -4.77 4.39
CA HIS A 56 -0.52 -3.94 4.34
C HIS A 56 -1.81 -4.72 4.13
N TYR A 57 -1.78 -5.93 3.58
CA TYR A 57 -3.00 -6.65 3.21
C TYR A 57 -3.99 -6.81 4.37
N ASP A 58 -3.55 -7.35 5.50
CA ASP A 58 -4.41 -7.56 6.69
C ASP A 58 -4.93 -6.23 7.25
N ALA A 59 -4.10 -5.18 7.24
CA ALA A 59 -4.51 -3.85 7.69
C ALA A 59 -5.55 -3.22 6.77
N LEU A 60 -5.41 -3.40 5.45
CA LEU A 60 -6.37 -2.92 4.45
C LEU A 60 -7.71 -3.65 4.56
N LEU A 61 -7.70 -4.96 4.86
CA LEU A 61 -8.91 -5.72 5.14
C LEU A 61 -9.62 -5.23 6.41
N ALA A 62 -8.89 -5.03 7.51
CA ALA A 62 -9.46 -4.50 8.75
C ALA A 62 -10.10 -3.11 8.53
N ILE A 63 -9.43 -2.21 7.78
CA ILE A 63 -9.99 -0.90 7.43
C ILE A 63 -11.27 -1.04 6.60
N ALA A 64 -11.30 -1.98 5.64
CA ALA A 64 -12.45 -2.23 4.80
C ALA A 64 -13.65 -2.81 5.58
N GLU A 65 -13.41 -3.62 6.61
CA GLU A 65 -14.45 -4.11 7.52
C GLU A 65 -15.01 -2.98 8.40
N GLU A 66 -14.13 -2.14 8.95
CA GLU A 66 -14.53 -1.04 9.84
C GLU A 66 -15.16 0.14 9.10
N VAL A 67 -14.76 0.39 7.86
CA VAL A 67 -15.28 1.46 6.99
C VAL A 67 -15.53 0.88 5.59
N PRO A 68 -16.69 0.25 5.35
CA PRO A 68 -17.02 -0.39 4.06
C PRO A 68 -16.93 0.55 2.84
N ALA A 69 -17.12 1.86 3.05
CA ALA A 69 -16.98 2.87 2.00
C ALA A 69 -15.53 3.02 1.47
N LEU A 70 -14.53 2.58 2.24
CA LEU A 70 -13.12 2.58 1.86
C LEU A 70 -12.65 1.22 1.32
N LYS A 71 -13.56 0.26 1.14
CA LYS A 71 -13.22 -1.08 0.66
C LYS A 71 -12.61 -1.00 -0.75
N PRO A 72 -11.37 -1.50 -0.95
CA PRO A 72 -10.74 -1.45 -2.26
C PRO A 72 -11.39 -2.43 -3.24
N ALA A 73 -11.36 -2.11 -4.54
CA ALA A 73 -12.07 -2.88 -5.57
C ALA A 73 -11.61 -4.35 -5.67
N TRP A 74 -10.33 -4.63 -5.42
CA TRP A 74 -9.78 -5.98 -5.40
C TRP A 74 -10.31 -6.81 -4.22
N ALA A 75 -10.79 -6.16 -3.15
CA ALA A 75 -11.31 -6.83 -1.97
C ALA A 75 -12.77 -7.26 -2.10
N GLY A 76 -13.43 -7.03 -3.25
CA GLY A 76 -14.64 -7.70 -3.77
C GLY A 76 -15.84 -7.88 -2.81
N ALA A 77 -17.02 -7.42 -3.22
CA ALA A 77 -18.30 -7.59 -2.51
C ALA A 77 -18.49 -9.02 -1.98
N ALA A 78 -18.72 -9.13 -0.67
CA ALA A 78 -19.41 -10.29 -0.11
C ALA A 78 -20.90 -10.15 -0.44
#